data_AF-A0A3A9B0B4-F1
#
_entry.id   AF-A0A3A9B0B4-F1
#
_cell.length_a   1.000
_cell.length_b   1.000
_cell.length_c   1.000
_cell.angle_alpha   90.00
_cell.angle_beta   90.00
_cell.angle_gamma   90.00
#
_symmetry.space_group_name_H-M   'P 1'
#
loop_
_entity.id
_entity.type
_entity.pdbx_description
1 polymer ?
#
loop_
_entity_poly.entity_id
_entity_poly.type
_entity_poly.pdbx_seq_one_letter_code
_entity_poly.pdbx_strand_id
1 'polypeptide(L)'
;MVEKAAQAKMSCVVIALIALIASAAFFGCAPQERDLSETGENASAVKGEDAQDNSTQGVAFTWTAESDCAMCHDKEASSQQDSACTASQHADLTCATCHADEAGLVAAHEGAEMGSDKAASALVTTSVDDAVCQSCHDQAELATKTAECTVLTDSEGTVVNPHQLPENEDHAATECISCHKMHSTTAVDKTATRYCKSCHHTDVYSCYTCHA
;
A
#
# COMPACT_ATOMS: atom_id res chain seq x y z
N MET A 1 -28.65 -67.77 11.57
CA MET A 1 -27.86 -67.03 12.58
C MET A 1 -27.47 -65.73 11.89
N VAL A 2 -28.31 -64.67 11.85
CA VAL A 2 -28.56 -63.64 12.88
C VAL A 2 -27.21 -63.04 13.31
N GLU A 3 -26.84 -61.77 13.04
CA GLU A 3 -27.47 -60.46 13.35
C GLU A 3 -26.78 -59.38 12.47
N LYS A 4 -27.49 -58.56 11.67
CA LYS A 4 -28.09 -57.24 11.94
C LYS A 4 -27.13 -56.07 12.29
N ALA A 5 -27.24 -55.05 11.44
CA ALA A 5 -26.74 -53.68 11.58
C ALA A 5 -27.36 -52.91 12.76
N ALA A 6 -26.67 -51.85 13.19
CA ALA A 6 -27.32 -50.70 13.84
C ALA A 6 -26.53 -49.41 13.56
N GLN A 7 -27.18 -48.52 12.79
CA GLN A 7 -26.98 -47.07 12.79
C GLN A 7 -27.45 -46.47 14.12
N ALA A 8 -26.99 -45.27 14.49
CA ALA A 8 -27.89 -44.17 14.88
C ALA A 8 -27.12 -42.85 15.07
N LYS A 9 -27.57 -41.82 14.33
CA LYS A 9 -27.39 -40.40 14.65
C LYS A 9 -28.35 -40.04 15.78
N MET A 10 -27.99 -39.08 16.66
CA MET A 10 -28.99 -38.40 17.49
C MET A 10 -28.57 -36.96 17.81
N SER A 11 -29.55 -36.07 17.60
CA SER A 11 -29.54 -34.61 17.63
C SER A 11 -29.83 -34.01 19.02
N CYS A 12 -29.77 -32.67 19.06
CA CYS A 12 -30.54 -31.69 19.87
C CYS A 12 -29.89 -31.13 21.15
N VAL A 13 -29.49 -29.84 21.16
CA VAL A 13 -30.21 -28.56 21.47
C VAL A 13 -30.38 -28.27 22.99
N VAL A 14 -29.97 -27.05 23.41
CA VAL A 14 -30.61 -26.09 24.38
C VAL A 14 -29.78 -25.65 25.62
N ILE A 15 -29.30 -24.38 25.57
CA ILE A 15 -29.43 -23.22 26.51
C ILE A 15 -29.23 -23.35 28.05
N ALA A 16 -28.37 -22.50 28.64
CA ALA A 16 -28.58 -21.58 29.81
C ALA A 16 -27.22 -21.09 30.38
N LEU A 17 -26.83 -19.80 30.38
CA LEU A 17 -27.20 -18.61 31.19
C LEU A 17 -26.69 -18.53 32.67
N ILE A 18 -25.86 -17.50 32.91
CA ILE A 18 -25.74 -16.57 34.09
C ILE A 18 -24.80 -16.91 35.29
N ALA A 19 -23.85 -15.98 35.55
CA ALA A 19 -23.49 -15.37 36.86
C ALA A 19 -22.51 -14.18 36.62
N LEU A 20 -22.87 -12.88 36.84
CA LEU A 20 -22.78 -12.04 38.08
C LEU A 20 -21.32 -11.89 38.63
N ILE A 21 -20.74 -10.76 39.07
CA ILE A 21 -21.12 -9.35 39.38
C ILE A 21 -19.81 -8.55 39.70
N ALA A 22 -19.78 -7.25 39.38
CA ALA A 22 -19.18 -6.02 40.02
C ALA A 22 -17.78 -6.05 40.72
N SER A 23 -16.98 -4.98 40.88
CA SER A 23 -17.13 -3.50 40.89
C SER A 23 -15.73 -2.85 40.83
N ALA A 24 -15.59 -1.59 40.38
CA ALA A 24 -14.80 -0.53 41.06
C ALA A 24 -14.78 0.79 40.27
N ALA A 25 -15.02 1.89 40.98
CA ALA A 25 -15.15 3.26 40.51
C ALA A 25 -13.80 3.95 40.27
N PHE A 26 -13.73 4.84 39.27
CA PHE A 26 -12.75 5.94 39.25
C PHE A 26 -13.39 7.25 38.77
N PHE A 27 -13.25 8.23 39.67
CA PHE A 27 -13.39 9.68 39.64
C PHE A 27 -13.60 10.40 38.29
N GLY A 28 -14.70 11.16 38.21
CA GLY A 28 -14.87 12.26 37.28
C GLY A 28 -14.36 13.58 37.88
N CYS A 29 -13.55 14.31 37.12
CA CYS A 29 -13.21 15.70 37.39
C CYS A 29 -14.03 16.62 36.48
N ALA A 30 -14.76 17.55 37.10
CA ALA A 30 -15.45 18.65 36.43
C ALA A 30 -14.50 19.83 36.17
N PRO A 31 -14.73 20.63 35.12
CA PRO A 31 -14.32 22.02 35.11
C PRO A 31 -15.52 22.99 35.09
N GLN A 32 -15.55 23.78 36.17
CA GLN A 32 -15.93 25.18 36.33
C GLN A 32 -16.86 25.87 35.32
N GLU A 33 -17.98 26.31 35.87
CA GLU A 33 -18.91 27.33 35.39
C GLU A 33 -18.16 28.63 35.02
N ARG A 34 -18.42 29.16 33.82
CA ARG A 34 -18.14 30.56 33.48
C ARG A 34 -19.44 31.34 33.49
N ASP A 35 -19.42 32.35 34.35
CA ASP A 35 -20.43 33.36 34.58
C ASP A 35 -20.84 34.07 33.27
N LEU A 36 -22.14 34.13 33.04
CA LEU A 36 -22.77 34.97 32.03
C LEU A 36 -23.36 36.17 32.76
N SER A 37 -22.70 37.33 32.69
CA SER A 37 -23.38 38.62 32.80
C SER A 37 -22.90 39.58 31.71
N GLU A 38 -23.87 40.04 30.93
CA GLU A 38 -23.77 41.13 29.96
C GLU A 38 -23.33 42.43 30.62
N THR A 39 -22.55 43.25 29.91
CA THR A 39 -22.88 44.66 29.63
C THR A 39 -21.81 45.34 28.77
N GLY A 40 -22.26 46.12 27.78
CA GLY A 40 -21.56 47.35 27.38
C GLY A 40 -20.94 47.38 25.98
N GLU A 41 -21.45 48.28 25.15
CA GLU A 41 -21.13 48.48 23.74
C GLU A 41 -19.84 49.29 23.47
N ASN A 42 -19.32 49.11 22.23
CA ASN A 42 -18.61 50.07 21.37
C ASN A 42 -17.21 50.58 21.77
N ALA A 43 -16.17 50.14 21.05
CA ALA A 43 -15.48 50.95 20.03
C ALA A 43 -14.07 50.44 19.69
N SER A 44 -13.74 50.63 18.40
CA SER A 44 -12.39 50.78 17.83
C SER A 44 -11.61 49.52 17.48
N ALA A 45 -11.56 49.33 16.16
CA ALA A 45 -10.57 48.57 15.43
C ALA A 45 -9.14 48.88 15.91
N VAL A 46 -8.45 47.84 16.33
CA VAL A 46 -6.98 47.78 16.31
C VAL A 46 -6.64 46.56 15.46
N LYS A 47 -5.98 46.82 14.33
CA LYS A 47 -5.25 45.79 13.57
C LYS A 47 -4.23 45.17 14.54
N GLY A 48 -4.55 43.99 15.07
CA GLY A 48 -3.59 43.09 15.67
C GLY A 48 -3.09 42.16 14.58
N GLU A 49 -1.88 42.41 14.09
CA GLU A 49 -1.04 41.42 13.44
C GLU A 49 -0.68 40.37 14.50
N ASP A 50 -1.54 39.39 14.69
CA ASP A 50 -1.22 38.16 15.44
C ASP A 50 -2.21 37.07 14.99
N ALA A 51 -2.20 36.79 13.68
CA ALA A 51 -2.48 35.43 13.26
C ALA A 51 -1.20 34.66 13.59
N GLN A 52 -1.12 34.18 14.84
CA GLN A 52 -0.15 33.18 15.22
C GLN A 52 -0.41 31.97 14.32
N ASP A 53 0.36 31.91 13.24
CA ASP A 53 0.50 30.75 12.38
C ASP A 53 1.02 29.63 13.29
N ASN A 54 0.09 28.86 13.82
CA ASN A 54 0.38 27.60 14.49
C ASN A 54 0.69 26.53 13.43
N SER A 55 1.45 26.90 12.39
CA SER A 55 2.30 25.94 11.70
C SER A 55 3.29 25.47 12.76
N THR A 56 3.13 24.25 13.22
CA THR A 56 4.25 23.52 13.83
C THR A 56 5.38 23.60 12.80
N GLN A 57 6.35 24.52 13.00
CA GLN A 57 7.52 24.60 12.14
C GLN A 57 8.20 23.25 12.24
N GLY A 58 8.25 22.53 11.12
CA GLY A 58 8.83 21.20 11.10
C GLY A 58 10.32 21.27 11.38
N VAL A 59 10.87 20.18 11.92
CA VAL A 59 12.32 20.10 12.10
C VAL A 59 12.93 19.71 10.76
N ALA A 60 13.86 20.52 10.24
CA ALA A 60 14.56 20.22 8.99
C ALA A 60 15.12 18.79 9.02
N PHE A 61 14.75 18.00 8.00
CA PHE A 61 15.23 16.65 7.80
C PHE A 61 16.28 16.64 6.69
N THR A 62 17.32 15.84 6.88
CA THR A 62 18.29 15.54 5.83
C THR A 62 18.35 14.04 5.69
N TRP A 63 18.01 13.54 4.51
CA TRP A 63 18.03 12.11 4.23
C TRP A 63 19.46 11.58 4.22
N THR A 64 19.62 10.35 4.72
CA THR A 64 20.85 9.55 4.69
C THR A 64 20.47 8.09 4.43
N ALA A 65 21.41 7.26 4.00
CA ALA A 65 21.16 5.83 3.77
C ALA A 65 20.71 5.10 5.04
N GLU A 66 21.05 5.62 6.22
CA GLU A 66 20.68 5.09 7.53
C GLU A 66 19.39 5.69 8.10
N SER A 67 18.72 6.58 7.36
CA SER A 67 17.47 7.20 7.81
C SER A 67 16.36 6.17 7.99
N ASP A 68 15.66 6.25 9.12
CA ASP A 68 14.47 5.43 9.36
C ASP A 68 13.30 5.95 8.51
N CYS A 69 13.06 5.27 7.39
CA CYS A 69 12.03 5.63 6.43
C CYS A 69 10.62 5.58 7.03
N ALA A 70 10.39 4.72 8.04
CA ALA A 70 9.08 4.55 8.66
C ALA A 70 8.60 5.84 9.35
N MET A 71 9.51 6.69 9.83
CA MET A 71 9.14 7.94 10.49
C MET A 71 8.26 8.89 9.64
N CYS A 72 8.25 8.74 8.32
CA CYS A 72 7.38 9.49 7.40
C CYS A 72 6.61 8.59 6.41
N HIS A 73 7.10 7.38 6.13
CA HIS A 73 6.52 6.42 5.19
C HIS A 73 5.95 5.18 5.90
N ASP A 74 5.18 5.41 6.98
CA ASP A 74 4.56 4.36 7.80
C ASP A 74 3.75 3.36 6.96
N LYS A 75 3.07 3.83 5.91
CA LYS A 75 2.24 2.98 5.04
C LYS A 75 3.11 2.01 4.25
N GLU A 76 4.15 2.50 3.59
CA GLU A 76 5.09 1.69 2.82
C GLU A 76 5.85 0.73 3.74
N ALA A 77 6.29 1.19 4.91
CA ALA A 77 6.92 0.36 5.93
C ALA A 77 5.97 -0.76 6.42
N SER A 78 4.71 -0.43 6.71
CA SER A 78 3.70 -1.40 7.15
C SER A 78 3.35 -2.42 6.06
N SER A 79 3.41 -2.04 4.79
CA SER A 79 3.11 -2.94 3.69
C SER A 79 4.11 -4.11 3.55
N GLN A 80 5.32 -3.99 4.10
CA GLN A 80 6.26 -5.12 4.18
C GLN A 80 5.81 -6.19 5.19
N GLN A 81 4.84 -5.89 6.05
CA GLN A 81 4.27 -6.82 7.02
C GLN A 81 2.84 -7.26 6.66
N ASP A 82 2.24 -6.61 5.65
CA ASP A 82 0.90 -6.94 5.17
C ASP A 82 0.99 -7.97 4.04
N SER A 83 0.57 -9.20 4.31
CA SER A 83 0.59 -10.30 3.32
C SER A 83 -0.30 -10.07 2.09
N ALA A 84 -1.18 -9.05 2.10
CA ALA A 84 -1.90 -8.63 0.92
C ALA A 84 -1.05 -7.76 -0.04
N CYS A 85 0.06 -7.18 0.43
CA CYS A 85 0.98 -6.38 -0.36
C CYS A 85 2.12 -7.25 -0.88
N THR A 86 2.54 -7.03 -2.14
CA THR A 86 3.67 -7.79 -2.72
C THR A 86 5.00 -7.50 -1.99
N ALA A 87 5.11 -6.31 -1.37
CA ALA A 87 6.24 -5.93 -0.52
C ALA A 87 6.48 -6.91 0.64
N SER A 88 5.46 -7.63 1.14
CA SER A 88 5.65 -8.59 2.24
C SER A 88 6.52 -9.78 1.87
N GLN A 89 6.66 -10.07 0.58
CA GLN A 89 7.57 -11.12 0.09
C GLN A 89 9.05 -10.74 0.26
N HIS A 90 9.32 -9.49 0.62
CA HIS A 90 10.65 -8.91 0.79
C HIS A 90 10.83 -8.30 2.18
N ALA A 91 10.09 -8.77 3.19
CA ALA A 91 10.07 -8.20 4.54
C ALA A 91 11.44 -8.12 5.24
N ASP A 92 12.40 -8.95 4.81
CA ASP A 92 13.77 -9.00 5.34
C ASP A 92 14.72 -8.00 4.66
N LEU A 93 14.26 -7.28 3.63
CA LEU A 93 15.05 -6.27 2.91
C LEU A 93 14.83 -4.87 3.50
N THR A 94 15.83 -4.01 3.34
CA THR A 94 15.70 -2.59 3.71
C THR A 94 15.11 -1.78 2.55
N CYS A 95 14.50 -0.63 2.84
CA CYS A 95 13.90 0.24 1.82
C CYS A 95 14.90 0.61 0.71
N ALA A 96 16.14 0.93 1.08
CA ALA A 96 17.23 1.27 0.15
C ALA A 96 17.72 0.08 -0.71
N THR A 97 17.33 -1.16 -0.39
CA THR A 97 17.64 -2.31 -1.24
C THR A 97 16.89 -2.21 -2.57
N CYS A 98 15.62 -1.78 -2.54
CA CYS A 98 14.80 -1.60 -3.73
C CYS A 98 14.89 -0.16 -4.26
N HIS A 99 14.88 0.82 -3.37
CA HIS A 99 15.08 2.23 -3.70
C HIS A 99 16.58 2.55 -3.68
N ALA A 100 17.32 1.99 -4.63
CA ALA A 100 18.79 2.04 -4.63
C ALA A 100 19.38 3.36 -5.18
N ASP A 101 18.57 4.23 -5.78
CA ASP A 101 19.03 5.53 -6.28
C ASP A 101 19.22 6.53 -5.13
N GLU A 102 20.37 6.47 -4.46
CA GLU A 102 20.70 7.37 -3.35
C GLU A 102 20.69 8.85 -3.78
N ALA A 103 21.14 9.17 -4.99
CA ALA A 103 21.14 10.55 -5.46
C ALA A 103 19.72 11.07 -5.69
N GLY A 104 18.87 10.24 -6.30
CA GLY A 104 17.44 10.52 -6.44
C GLY A 104 16.73 10.63 -5.10
N LEU A 105 17.08 9.79 -4.11
CA LEU A 105 16.56 9.87 -2.75
C LEU A 105 16.99 11.16 -2.05
N VAL A 106 18.27 11.55 -2.11
CA VAL A 106 18.73 12.83 -1.56
C VAL A 106 17.93 13.98 -2.17
N ALA A 107 17.82 14.02 -3.50
CA ALA A 107 17.07 15.06 -4.21
C ALA A 107 15.58 15.07 -3.84
N ALA A 108 14.94 13.91 -3.73
CA ALA A 108 13.53 13.78 -3.38
C ALA A 108 13.22 14.23 -1.94
N HIS A 109 14.21 14.21 -1.05
CA HIS A 109 14.09 14.65 0.34
C HIS A 109 14.67 16.05 0.61
N GLU A 110 15.10 16.78 -0.42
CA GLU A 110 15.54 18.17 -0.24
C GLU A 110 14.42 19.04 0.34
N GLY A 111 14.69 19.68 1.48
CA GLY A 111 13.71 20.53 2.15
C GLY A 111 12.58 19.77 2.86
N ALA A 112 12.70 18.45 3.03
CA ALA A 112 11.79 17.70 3.89
C ALA A 112 11.89 18.18 5.35
N GLU A 113 10.74 18.23 6.03
CA GLU A 113 10.65 18.63 7.43
C GLU A 113 9.84 17.63 8.25
N MET A 114 10.42 17.13 9.35
CA MET A 114 9.76 16.23 10.28
C MET A 114 8.56 16.91 10.96
N GLY A 115 7.44 16.20 11.06
CA GLY A 115 6.23 16.70 11.73
C GLY A 115 5.39 17.67 10.88
N SER A 116 5.73 17.85 9.60
CA SER A 116 4.89 18.55 8.64
C SER A 116 4.07 17.53 7.83
N ASP A 117 2.76 17.79 7.64
CA ASP A 117 1.89 16.96 6.78
C ASP A 117 2.33 16.98 5.29
N LYS A 118 3.27 17.88 4.93
CA LYS A 118 3.76 18.05 3.56
C LYS A 118 4.93 17.13 3.20
N ALA A 119 5.67 16.60 4.18
CA ALA A 119 6.91 15.86 3.93
C ALA A 119 6.72 14.54 3.16
N ALA A 120 5.62 13.81 3.39
CA ALA A 120 5.42 12.48 2.77
C ALA A 120 4.98 12.52 1.29
N SER A 121 4.51 13.68 0.78
CA SER A 121 3.89 13.77 -0.55
C SER A 121 4.88 13.98 -1.72
N ALA A 122 6.15 14.31 -1.43
CA ALA A 122 7.16 14.63 -2.44
C ALA A 122 7.85 13.39 -3.07
N LEU A 123 7.66 12.19 -2.51
CA LEU A 123 8.46 11.00 -2.84
C LEU A 123 7.97 10.13 -4.01
N VAL A 124 6.99 10.59 -4.79
CA VAL A 124 6.51 9.85 -5.99
C VAL A 124 7.59 9.69 -7.06
N THR A 125 8.74 10.34 -6.89
CA THR A 125 9.76 10.55 -7.93
C THR A 125 10.83 9.46 -8.00
N THR A 126 11.07 8.69 -6.94
CA THR A 126 12.11 7.65 -6.99
C THR A 126 11.55 6.39 -7.64
N SER A 127 11.94 6.14 -8.88
CA SER A 127 11.64 4.90 -9.58
C SER A 127 12.47 3.75 -9.02
N VAL A 128 11.98 2.52 -9.22
CA VAL A 128 12.77 1.30 -9.01
C VAL A 128 13.10 0.74 -10.38
N ASP A 129 14.38 0.78 -10.75
CA ASP A 129 14.85 0.24 -12.02
C ASP A 129 14.75 -1.30 -12.02
N ASP A 130 14.36 -1.89 -13.15
CA ASP A 130 14.23 -3.34 -13.30
C ASP A 130 15.53 -4.09 -12.99
N ALA A 131 16.69 -3.47 -13.20
CA ALA A 131 17.99 -4.05 -12.82
C ALA A 131 18.08 -4.36 -11.32
N VAL A 132 17.38 -3.62 -10.46
CA VAL A 132 17.33 -3.89 -9.02
C VAL A 132 16.62 -5.21 -8.76
N CYS A 133 15.47 -5.42 -9.40
CA CYS A 133 14.76 -6.71 -9.34
C CYS A 133 15.62 -7.83 -9.93
N GLN A 134 16.25 -7.58 -11.07
CA GLN A 134 17.05 -8.57 -11.81
C GLN A 134 18.36 -8.96 -11.09
N SER A 135 18.82 -8.16 -10.13
CA SER A 135 19.95 -8.53 -9.27
C SER A 135 19.70 -9.78 -8.41
N CYS A 136 18.42 -10.06 -8.12
CA CYS A 136 17.97 -11.22 -7.34
C CYS A 136 17.07 -12.18 -8.14
N HIS A 137 16.41 -11.70 -9.20
CA HIS A 137 15.48 -12.47 -10.02
C HIS A 137 15.97 -12.61 -11.45
N ASP A 138 16.29 -13.83 -11.88
CA ASP A 138 16.65 -14.09 -13.27
C ASP A 138 15.41 -14.14 -14.18
N GLN A 139 15.41 -13.34 -15.26
CA GLN A 139 14.27 -13.24 -16.18
C GLN A 139 13.97 -14.57 -16.88
N ALA A 140 14.98 -15.35 -17.26
CA ALA A 140 14.78 -16.62 -17.95
C ALA A 140 14.24 -17.69 -17.00
N GLU A 141 14.68 -17.69 -15.75
CA GLU A 141 14.14 -18.53 -14.69
C GLU A 141 12.68 -18.17 -14.39
N LEU A 142 12.35 -16.88 -14.30
CA LEU A 142 10.97 -16.41 -14.14
C LEU A 142 10.09 -16.89 -15.29
N ALA A 143 10.51 -16.67 -16.55
CA ALA A 143 9.80 -17.14 -17.74
C ALA A 143 9.52 -18.64 -17.68
N THR A 144 10.51 -19.44 -17.27
CA THR A 144 10.37 -20.90 -17.11
C THR A 144 9.38 -21.25 -16.00
N LYS A 145 9.47 -20.61 -14.84
CA LYS A 145 8.57 -20.86 -13.70
C LYS A 145 7.13 -20.44 -13.97
N THR A 146 6.92 -19.46 -14.84
CA THR A 146 5.58 -18.98 -15.20
C THR A 146 5.08 -19.47 -16.56
N ALA A 147 5.71 -20.49 -17.15
CA ALA A 147 5.31 -21.04 -18.44
C ALA A 147 3.84 -21.49 -18.47
N GLU A 148 3.32 -22.03 -17.36
CA GLU A 148 1.94 -22.50 -17.22
C GLU A 148 1.01 -21.44 -16.58
N CYS A 149 1.47 -20.20 -16.43
CA CYS A 149 0.67 -19.13 -15.84
C CYS A 149 -0.43 -18.69 -16.81
N THR A 150 -1.69 -18.81 -16.38
CA THR A 150 -2.86 -18.42 -17.18
C THR A 150 -3.50 -17.10 -16.73
N VAL A 151 -2.82 -16.34 -15.86
CA VAL A 151 -3.34 -15.06 -15.34
C VAL A 151 -3.64 -14.07 -16.47
N LEU A 152 -2.75 -13.99 -17.47
CA LEU A 152 -2.96 -13.18 -18.66
C LEU A 152 -3.60 -14.04 -19.74
N THR A 153 -4.90 -14.26 -19.61
CA THR A 153 -5.75 -14.85 -20.65
C THR A 153 -6.72 -13.79 -21.15
N ASP A 154 -6.73 -13.56 -22.45
CA ASP A 154 -7.64 -12.59 -23.07
C ASP A 154 -9.06 -13.15 -23.30
N SER A 155 -9.95 -12.33 -23.86
CA SER A 155 -11.34 -12.72 -24.13
C SER A 155 -11.51 -13.79 -25.23
N GLU A 156 -10.49 -14.03 -26.04
CA GLU A 156 -10.46 -15.06 -27.09
C GLU A 156 -9.77 -16.37 -26.62
N GLY A 157 -9.25 -16.38 -25.38
CA GLY A 157 -8.55 -17.52 -24.80
C GLY A 157 -7.06 -17.56 -25.12
N THR A 158 -6.49 -16.49 -25.66
CA THR A 158 -5.05 -16.35 -25.86
C THR A 158 -4.38 -16.19 -24.51
N VAL A 159 -3.46 -17.10 -24.18
CA VAL A 159 -2.67 -17.03 -22.95
C VAL A 159 -1.29 -16.45 -23.27
N VAL A 160 -0.86 -15.48 -22.48
CA VAL A 160 0.48 -14.89 -22.57
C VAL A 160 1.24 -15.15 -21.27
N ASN A 161 2.49 -15.61 -21.38
CA ASN A 161 3.37 -15.72 -20.24
C ASN A 161 3.82 -14.31 -19.81
N PRO A 162 3.50 -13.83 -18.59
CA PRO A 162 3.81 -12.47 -18.15
C PRO A 162 5.30 -12.13 -18.13
N HIS A 163 6.18 -13.14 -18.01
CA HIS A 163 7.64 -12.96 -17.99
C HIS A 163 8.31 -13.37 -19.29
N GLN A 164 7.53 -13.64 -20.33
CA GLN A 164 8.03 -13.94 -21.67
C GLN A 164 7.07 -13.30 -22.69
N LEU A 165 6.94 -11.98 -22.59
CA LEU A 165 6.10 -11.20 -23.50
C LEU A 165 6.66 -11.29 -24.93
N PRO A 166 5.81 -11.26 -25.97
CA PRO A 166 6.27 -11.16 -27.36
C PRO A 166 7.14 -9.92 -27.55
N GLU A 167 8.30 -10.06 -28.19
CA GLU A 167 9.22 -8.94 -28.42
C GLU A 167 8.64 -7.94 -29.43
N ASN A 168 8.44 -6.70 -29.01
CA ASN A 168 8.17 -5.53 -29.86
C ASN A 168 8.56 -4.25 -29.11
N GLU A 169 8.55 -3.10 -29.80
CA GLU A 169 8.95 -1.81 -29.23
C GLU A 169 8.08 -1.38 -28.04
N ASP A 170 6.78 -1.66 -28.07
CA ASP A 170 5.84 -1.28 -27.01
C ASP A 170 6.01 -2.14 -25.75
N HIS A 171 6.23 -3.46 -25.90
CA HIS A 171 6.50 -4.37 -24.79
C HIS A 171 7.90 -4.18 -24.19
N ALA A 172 8.86 -3.61 -24.95
CA ALA A 172 10.16 -3.27 -24.40
C ALA A 172 10.10 -2.17 -23.33
N ALA A 173 9.02 -1.38 -23.30
CA ALA A 173 8.76 -0.38 -22.26
C ALA A 173 8.06 -0.96 -21.03
N THR A 174 7.75 -2.27 -21.00
CA THR A 174 7.12 -2.92 -19.85
C THR A 174 8.15 -3.20 -18.76
N GLU A 175 8.04 -2.47 -17.65
CA GLU A 175 8.87 -2.68 -16.46
C GLU A 175 8.21 -3.65 -15.47
N CYS A 176 9.00 -4.29 -14.60
CA CYS A 176 8.53 -5.19 -13.53
C CYS A 176 7.41 -4.55 -12.68
N ILE A 177 7.62 -3.29 -12.30
CA ILE A 177 6.68 -2.54 -11.47
C ILE A 177 5.40 -2.12 -12.22
N SER A 178 5.31 -2.30 -13.53
CA SER A 178 4.08 -2.05 -14.30
C SER A 178 2.96 -2.98 -13.85
N CYS A 179 3.31 -4.25 -13.62
CA CYS A 179 2.42 -5.29 -13.12
C CYS A 179 2.56 -5.47 -11.60
N HIS A 180 3.79 -5.48 -11.06
CA HIS A 180 4.05 -5.75 -9.64
C HIS A 180 4.02 -4.47 -8.79
N LYS A 181 2.83 -4.10 -8.32
CA LYS A 181 2.67 -2.94 -7.42
C LYS A 181 3.01 -3.31 -5.97
N MET A 182 4.28 -3.11 -5.61
CA MET A 182 4.87 -3.58 -4.34
C MET A 182 4.10 -3.17 -3.09
N HIS A 183 3.86 -1.87 -2.90
CA HIS A 183 3.20 -1.30 -1.72
C HIS A 183 1.66 -1.18 -1.89
N SER A 184 1.07 -2.00 -2.77
CA SER A 184 -0.37 -2.03 -3.03
C SER A 184 -0.97 -3.34 -2.57
N THR A 185 -2.16 -3.26 -1.98
CA THR A 185 -3.01 -4.43 -1.68
C THR A 185 -3.78 -4.92 -2.91
N THR A 186 -3.63 -4.26 -4.06
CA THR A 186 -4.23 -4.76 -5.30
C THR A 186 -3.49 -6.00 -5.75
N ALA A 187 -4.20 -7.12 -5.81
CA ALA A 187 -3.64 -8.39 -6.25
C ALA A 187 -2.98 -8.29 -7.63
N VAL A 188 -1.87 -9.01 -7.79
CA VAL A 188 -1.00 -8.93 -8.97
C VAL A 188 -1.70 -9.34 -10.27
N ASP A 189 -2.63 -10.28 -10.19
CA ASP A 189 -3.47 -10.70 -11.32
C ASP A 189 -4.29 -9.54 -11.89
N LYS A 190 -4.84 -8.70 -11.00
CA LYS A 190 -5.62 -7.52 -11.39
C LYS A 190 -4.76 -6.40 -11.94
N THR A 191 -3.60 -6.12 -11.34
CA THR A 191 -2.68 -5.08 -11.85
C THR A 191 -2.09 -5.48 -13.19
N ALA A 192 -1.66 -6.74 -13.36
CA ALA A 192 -1.16 -7.26 -14.61
C ALA A 192 -2.22 -7.23 -15.72
N THR A 193 -3.43 -7.73 -15.45
CA THR A 193 -4.54 -7.68 -16.42
C THR A 193 -4.88 -6.24 -16.80
N ARG A 194 -4.90 -5.32 -15.83
CA ARG A 194 -5.17 -3.89 -16.09
C ARG A 194 -4.08 -3.27 -16.95
N TYR A 195 -2.83 -3.62 -16.73
CA TYR A 195 -1.72 -3.16 -17.55
C TYR A 195 -1.85 -3.65 -18.99
N CYS A 196 -2.10 -4.95 -19.23
CA CYS A 196 -2.36 -5.41 -20.59
C CYS A 196 -3.53 -4.67 -21.24
N LYS A 197 -4.61 -4.39 -20.49
CA LYS A 197 -5.77 -3.64 -20.97
C LYS A 197 -5.54 -2.14 -21.18
N SER A 198 -4.44 -1.56 -20.72
CA SER A 198 -4.14 -0.16 -21.05
C SER A 198 -3.76 0.01 -22.52
N CYS A 199 -3.18 -1.03 -23.13
CA CYS A 199 -2.87 -1.08 -24.56
C CYS A 199 -3.89 -1.95 -25.33
N HIS A 200 -4.29 -3.09 -24.77
CA HIS A 200 -5.28 -4.02 -25.32
C HIS A 200 -6.67 -3.76 -24.73
N HIS A 201 -7.20 -2.57 -24.94
CA HIS A 201 -8.44 -2.11 -24.31
C HIS A 201 -9.69 -2.92 -24.69
N THR A 202 -9.65 -3.69 -25.79
CA THR A 202 -10.70 -4.64 -26.20
C THR A 202 -10.55 -6.02 -25.56
N ASP A 203 -9.54 -6.23 -24.71
CA ASP A 203 -9.23 -7.52 -24.09
C ASP A 203 -8.92 -8.62 -25.13
N VAL A 204 -8.14 -8.26 -26.15
CA VAL A 204 -7.65 -9.17 -27.19
C VAL A 204 -6.16 -8.91 -27.39
N TYR A 205 -5.32 -9.92 -27.19
CA TYR A 205 -3.86 -9.80 -27.20
C TYR A 205 -3.23 -9.94 -28.59
N SER A 206 -4.03 -10.23 -29.61
CA SER A 206 -3.57 -10.23 -31.00
C SER A 206 -2.98 -8.86 -31.36
N CYS A 207 -1.70 -8.83 -31.76
CA CYS A 207 -1.03 -7.61 -32.22
C CYS A 207 -1.49 -7.24 -33.65
N TYR A 208 -1.37 -5.96 -34.01
CA TYR A 208 -1.63 -5.43 -35.36
C TYR A 208 -3.04 -5.66 -35.94
N THR A 209 -4.00 -6.07 -35.11
CA THR A 209 -5.41 -6.15 -35.52
C THR A 209 -6.13 -4.81 -35.41
N CYS A 210 -5.61 -3.87 -34.58
CA CYS A 210 -6.26 -2.59 -34.28
C CYS A 210 -5.38 -1.32 -34.46
N HIS A 211 -4.05 -1.40 -34.35
CA HIS A 211 -3.13 -0.23 -34.40
C HIS A 211 -1.92 -0.47 -35.33
N ALA A 212 -2.14 -0.41 -36.64
CA ALA A 212 -1.08 -0.59 -37.66
C ALA A 212 -0.21 0.65 -37.87
#